data_AF-A0A536Y9M1-F1
#
_entry.id   AF-A0A536Y9M1-F1
#
_cell.length_a   1.000
_cell.length_b   1.000
_cell.length_c   1.000
_cell.angle_alpha   90.00
_cell.angle_beta   90.00
_cell.angle_gamma   90.00
#
_symmetry.space_group_name_H-M   'P 1'
#
loop_
_entity.id
_entity.type
_entity.pdbx_description
1 polymer ?
#
loop_
_entity_poly.entity_id
_entity_poly.type
_entity_poly.pdbx_seq_one_letter_code
_entity_poly.pdbx_strand_id
1 'polypeptide(L)'
;MSNGPTDKPVNAEALAGALRALGMLYGASQPLAEIIAGAKSEAEAIRMYIERERPHLLASYDLETLVKMVQGAREAKTDAKHGVEQFSPSDKPPAKRRS
;
A
#
# COMPACT_ATOMS: atom_id res chain seq x y z
N MET A 1 21.62 14.80 -16.67
CA MET A 1 20.24 14.26 -16.62
C MET A 1 20.36 12.80 -16.20
N SER A 2 20.22 12.52 -14.92
CA SER A 2 20.31 11.16 -14.40
C SER A 2 19.16 10.97 -13.44
N ASN A 3 18.23 10.08 -13.77
CA ASN A 3 17.38 9.33 -12.85
C ASN A 3 16.61 8.32 -13.72
N GLY A 4 17.24 7.18 -13.98
CA GLY A 4 16.51 6.00 -14.45
C GLY A 4 15.44 5.63 -13.40
N PRO A 5 14.29 5.09 -13.81
CA PRO A 5 13.27 4.69 -12.86
C PRO A 5 13.89 3.68 -11.91
N THR A 6 13.90 4.01 -10.63
CA THR A 6 14.38 3.15 -9.55
C THR A 6 13.71 1.78 -9.68
N ASP A 7 14.47 0.81 -10.19
CA ASP A 7 14.18 -0.62 -10.13
C ASP A 7 14.32 -1.04 -8.67
N LYS A 8 13.36 -0.61 -7.84
CA LYS A 8 13.27 -1.06 -6.45
C LYS A 8 12.57 -2.41 -6.48
N PRO A 9 13.15 -3.44 -5.84
CA PRO A 9 12.49 -4.73 -5.73
C PRO A 9 11.11 -4.55 -5.08
N VAL A 10 10.10 -5.24 -5.63
CA VAL A 10 8.73 -5.17 -5.14
C VAL A 10 8.70 -5.61 -3.68
N ASN A 11 8.27 -4.71 -2.79
CA ASN A 11 8.11 -5.03 -1.38
C ASN A 11 6.78 -5.77 -1.16
N ALA A 12 6.87 -7.11 -1.11
CA ALA A 12 5.71 -7.99 -0.93
C ALA A 12 4.93 -7.71 0.37
N GLU A 13 5.60 -7.35 1.47
CA GLU A 13 4.94 -7.04 2.74
C GLU A 13 4.15 -5.73 2.68
N ALA A 14 4.74 -4.69 2.06
CA ALA A 14 4.06 -3.41 1.88
C ALA A 14 2.83 -3.58 0.97
N LEU A 15 2.97 -4.36 -0.11
CA LEU A 15 1.88 -4.70 -1.00
C LEU A 15 0.78 -5.51 -0.29
N ALA A 16 1.16 -6.51 0.51
CA ALA A 16 0.21 -7.26 1.33
C ALA A 16 -0.55 -6.34 2.30
N GLY A 17 0.14 -5.37 2.88
CA GLY A 17 -0.47 -4.36 3.75
C GLY A 17 -1.51 -3.50 3.04
N ALA A 18 -1.23 -3.06 1.81
CA ALA A 18 -2.15 -2.26 1.00
C ALA A 18 -3.37 -3.08 0.55
N LEU A 19 -3.14 -4.29 0.03
CA LEU A 19 -4.22 -5.21 -0.36
C LEU A 19 -5.11 -5.58 0.83
N ARG A 20 -4.54 -5.76 2.02
CA ARG A 20 -5.32 -6.02 3.24
C ARG A 20 -6.15 -4.80 3.66
N ALA A 21 -5.59 -3.59 3.58
CA ALA A 21 -6.33 -2.37 3.90
C ALA A 21 -7.55 -2.16 2.99
N LEU A 22 -7.45 -2.61 1.74
CA LEU A 22 -8.56 -2.59 0.77
C LEU A 22 -9.50 -3.79 0.87
N GLY A 23 -9.28 -4.71 1.82
CA GLY A 23 -10.08 -5.94 1.94
C GLY A 23 -9.85 -6.94 0.81
N MET A 24 -8.83 -6.74 -0.02
CA MET A 24 -8.54 -7.56 -1.20
C MET A 24 -7.68 -8.80 -0.86
N LEU A 25 -7.01 -8.83 0.30
CA LEU A 25 -6.13 -9.93 0.74
C LEU A 25 -6.81 -10.85 1.77
N TYR A 26 -7.66 -11.78 1.31
CA TYR A 26 -8.32 -12.78 2.16
C TYR A 26 -8.46 -14.14 1.47
N GLY A 27 -7.95 -15.22 2.07
CA GLY A 27 -8.06 -16.56 1.46
C GLY A 27 -7.29 -16.71 0.15
N ALA A 28 -6.14 -16.04 0.01
CA ALA A 28 -5.25 -16.27 -1.12
C ALA A 28 -4.76 -17.73 -1.12
N SER A 29 -4.74 -18.36 -2.30
CA SER A 29 -4.39 -19.77 -2.45
C SER A 29 -2.91 -20.05 -2.16
N GLN A 30 -2.06 -19.03 -2.29
CA GLN A 30 -0.61 -19.09 -2.09
C GLN A 30 -0.08 -17.81 -1.43
N PRO A 31 1.13 -17.86 -0.84
CA PRO A 31 1.81 -16.67 -0.33
C PRO A 31 1.95 -15.61 -1.44
N LEU A 32 1.65 -14.35 -1.12
CA LEU A 32 1.72 -13.24 -2.08
C LEU A 32 3.10 -13.14 -2.74
N ALA A 33 4.18 -13.38 -1.98
CA ALA A 33 5.55 -13.34 -2.50
C ALA A 33 5.81 -14.35 -3.63
N GLU A 34 5.14 -15.51 -3.60
CA GLU A 34 5.24 -16.51 -4.66
C GLU A 34 4.43 -16.11 -5.89
N ILE A 35 3.25 -15.52 -5.69
CA ILE A 35 2.35 -15.09 -6.77
C ILE A 35 3.00 -13.98 -7.60
N ILE A 36 3.69 -13.04 -6.95
CA ILE A 36 4.33 -11.89 -7.60
C ILE A 36 5.81 -12.16 -7.94
N ALA A 37 6.28 -13.39 -7.76
CA ALA A 37 7.66 -13.75 -8.08
C ALA A 37 7.93 -13.50 -9.57
N GLY A 38 8.84 -12.56 -9.85
CA GLY A 38 9.18 -12.15 -11.22
C GLY A 38 8.52 -10.84 -11.69
N ALA A 39 7.68 -10.20 -10.87
CA ALA A 39 7.17 -8.87 -11.16
C ALA A 39 8.31 -7.84 -11.21
N LYS A 40 8.40 -7.09 -12.31
CA LYS A 40 9.42 -6.05 -12.53
C LYS A 40 9.01 -4.69 -11.97
N SER A 41 7.74 -4.57 -11.57
CA SER A 41 7.20 -3.36 -10.97
C SER A 41 6.08 -3.66 -9.99
N GLU A 42 5.79 -2.71 -9.10
CA GLU A 42 4.66 -2.80 -8.18
C GLU A 42 3.33 -2.92 -8.93
N ALA A 43 3.16 -2.19 -10.03
CA ALA A 43 1.98 -2.30 -10.89
C ALA A 43 1.83 -3.72 -11.45
N GLU A 44 2.92 -4.31 -11.95
CA GLU A 44 2.91 -5.69 -12.44
C GLU A 44 2.59 -6.70 -11.34
N ALA A 45 3.15 -6.54 -10.15
CA ALA A 45 2.83 -7.38 -9.00
C ALA A 45 1.34 -7.32 -8.61
N ILE A 46 0.75 -6.12 -8.61
CA ILE A 46 -0.68 -5.94 -8.36
C ILE A 46 -1.51 -6.64 -9.44
N ARG A 47 -1.14 -6.50 -10.72
CA ARG A 47 -1.82 -7.16 -11.83
C ARG A 47 -1.78 -8.68 -11.70
N MET A 48 -0.59 -9.25 -11.49
CA MET A 48 -0.40 -10.69 -11.30
C MET A 48 -1.27 -11.24 -10.16
N TYR A 49 -1.34 -10.52 -9.04
CA TYR A 49 -2.20 -10.92 -7.92
C TYR A 49 -3.69 -10.87 -8.29
N ILE A 50 -4.17 -9.79 -8.90
CA ILE A 50 -5.59 -9.63 -9.25
C ILE A 50 -6.01 -10.67 -10.28
N GLU A 51 -5.23 -10.86 -11.34
CA GLU A 51 -5.55 -11.82 -12.40
C GLU A 51 -5.63 -13.25 -11.87
N ARG A 52 -4.74 -13.61 -10.93
CA ARG A 52 -4.69 -14.96 -10.36
C ARG A 52 -5.73 -15.20 -9.27
N GLU A 53 -5.78 -14.32 -8.27
CA GLU A 53 -6.53 -14.56 -7.03
C GLU A 53 -7.88 -13.84 -7.02
N ARG A 54 -8.05 -12.80 -7.82
CA ARG A 54 -9.24 -11.94 -7.83
C ARG A 54 -9.77 -11.62 -9.23
N PRO A 55 -9.88 -12.61 -10.15
CA PRO A 55 -10.35 -12.33 -11.50
C PRO A 55 -11.76 -11.76 -11.53
N HIS A 56 -12.60 -12.03 -10.51
CA HIS A 56 -13.93 -11.45 -10.38
C HIS A 56 -13.95 -9.92 -10.22
N LEU A 57 -12.89 -9.30 -9.68
CA LEU A 57 -12.80 -7.84 -9.58
C LEU A 57 -12.75 -7.17 -10.96
N LEU A 58 -12.24 -7.89 -11.97
CA LEU A 58 -12.17 -7.43 -13.36
C LEU A 58 -13.54 -7.37 -14.04
N ALA A 59 -14.58 -7.96 -13.43
CA ALA A 59 -15.95 -7.80 -13.91
C ALA A 59 -16.57 -6.45 -13.51
N SER A 60 -15.99 -5.75 -12.52
CA SER A 60 -16.55 -4.51 -11.96
C SER A 60 -15.63 -3.31 -12.09
N TYR A 61 -14.31 -3.53 -12.22
CA TYR A 61 -13.33 -2.47 -12.31
C TYR A 61 -12.27 -2.80 -13.35
N ASP A 62 -11.86 -1.78 -14.12
CA ASP A 62 -10.71 -1.89 -14.99
C ASP A 62 -9.44 -2.15 -14.18
N LEU A 63 -8.54 -2.97 -14.74
CA LEU A 63 -7.29 -3.36 -14.10
C LEU A 63 -6.44 -2.16 -13.68
N GLU A 64 -6.42 -1.09 -14.50
CA GLU A 64 -5.70 0.14 -14.19
C GLU A 64 -6.27 0.84 -12.94
N THR A 65 -7.59 0.85 -12.78
CA THR A 65 -8.27 1.43 -11.62
C THR A 65 -7.91 0.67 -10.35
N LEU A 66 -7.90 -0.66 -10.41
CA LEU A 66 -7.51 -1.50 -9.28
C LEU A 66 -6.05 -1.28 -8.88
N VAL A 67 -5.14 -1.15 -9.86
CA VAL A 67 -3.73 -0.81 -9.59
C VAL A 67 -3.62 0.53 -8.88
N LYS A 68 -4.30 1.57 -9.37
CA LYS A 68 -4.30 2.91 -8.76
C LYS A 68 -4.86 2.89 -7.33
N MET A 69 -5.92 2.14 -7.07
CA MET A 69 -6.48 2.01 -5.71
C MET A 69 -5.46 1.39 -4.74
N VAL A 70 -4.77 0.32 -5.14
CA VAL A 70 -3.77 -0.34 -4.29
C VAL A 70 -2.56 0.57 -4.04
N GLN A 71 -2.09 1.28 -5.07
CA GLN A 71 -1.02 2.28 -4.92
C GLN A 71 -1.41 3.41 -3.97
N GLY A 72 -2.61 3.98 -4.13
CA GLY A 72 -3.11 5.04 -3.25
C GLY A 72 -3.25 4.59 -1.79
N ALA A 73 -3.69 3.36 -1.54
CA ALA A 73 -3.77 2.79 -0.18
C ALA A 73 -2.38 2.67 0.47
N ARG A 74 -1.34 2.40 -0.31
CA ARG A 74 0.04 2.31 0.16
C ARG A 74 0.61 3.68 0.51
N GLU A 75 0.37 4.68 -0.34
CA GLU A 75 0.76 6.06 -0.11
C GLU A 75 0.10 6.62 1.15
N ALA A 76 -1.22 6.45 1.30
CA ALA A 76 -1.95 6.89 2.48
C ALA A 76 -1.40 6.28 3.79
N LYS A 77 -0.97 5.01 3.76
CA LYS A 77 -0.35 4.35 4.93
C LYS A 77 1.07 4.87 5.21
N THR A 78 1.76 5.34 4.19
CA THR A 78 3.10 5.94 4.31
C THR A 78 2.99 7.35 4.89
N ASP A 79 2.05 8.16 4.39
CA ASP A 79 1.71 9.47 4.96
C ASP A 79 1.27 9.39 6.41
N ALA A 80 0.41 8.41 6.75
CA ALA A 80 -0.03 8.22 8.13
C ALA A 80 1.13 7.95 9.10
N LYS A 81 2.18 7.23 8.66
CA LYS A 81 3.38 6.99 9.50
C LYS A 81 4.19 8.28 9.71
N HIS A 82 4.37 9.08 8.66
CA HIS A 82 5.11 10.34 8.76
C HIS A 82 4.35 11.41 9.55
N GLY A 83 3.02 11.39 9.53
CA GLY A 83 2.19 12.30 10.33
C GLY A 83 2.27 12.04 11.85
N VAL A 84 2.44 10.77 12.25
CA VAL A 84 2.56 10.39 13.67
C VAL A 84 3.95 10.72 14.22
N GLU A 85 5.02 10.58 13.43
CA GLU A 85 6.38 10.95 13.87
C GLU A 85 6.57 12.48 14.02
N GLN A 86 5.75 13.29 13.33
CA GLN A 86 5.73 14.75 13.51
C GLN A 86 4.91 15.21 14.71
N PHE A 87 4.15 14.31 15.35
CA PHE A 87 3.38 14.63 16.54
C PHE A 87 4.28 14.57 17.77
N SER A 88 5.04 15.64 18.01
CA SER A 88 5.60 15.89 19.34
C SER A 88 4.50 16.50 20.21
N PRO A 89 3.97 15.79 21.22
CA PRO A 89 3.15 16.44 22.23
C PRO A 89 4.09 17.37 23.02
N SER A 90 4.19 18.63 22.61
CA SER A 90 4.67 19.68 23.51
C SER A 90 3.59 19.88 24.56
N ASP A 91 3.66 19.03 25.57
CA ASP A 91 2.87 19.07 26.79
C ASP A 91 3.29 20.33 27.57
N LYS A 92 2.62 21.45 27.28
CA LYS A 92 2.63 22.61 28.16
C LYS A 92 1.18 22.93 28.53
N PRO A 93 0.69 22.49 29.69
CA PRO A 93 -0.66 22.85 30.13
C PRO A 93 -0.72 24.35 30.42
N PRO A 94 -1.84 25.03 30.11
CA PRO A 94 -2.01 26.43 30.48
C PRO A 94 -2.10 26.53 32.00
N ALA A 95 -1.14 27.22 32.61
CA ALA A 95 -1.17 27.57 34.03
C ALA A 95 -2.36 28.51 34.29
N LYS A 96 -3.51 27.92 34.64
CA LYS A 96 -4.62 28.65 35.25
C LYS A 96 -4.43 28.56 36.76
N ARG A 97 -4.12 29.67 37.41
CA ARG A 97 -4.75 29.97 38.71
C ARG A 97 -4.66 31.46 39.04
N ARG A 98 -5.87 32.03 39.10
CA ARG A 98 -6.20 33.27 39.78
C ARG A 98 -5.64 33.26 41.21
N SER A 99 -5.08 34.39 41.64
CA SER A 99 -5.32 34.98 42.96
C SER A 99 -4.98 36.46 42.92
#